data_AF-A0A945QHJ2-F1
#
_entry.id   AF-A0A945QHJ2-F1
#
_cell.length_a   1.000
_cell.length_b   1.000
_cell.length_c   1.000
_cell.angle_alpha   90.00
_cell.angle_beta   90.00
_cell.angle_gamma   90.00
#
_symmetry.space_group_name_H-M   'P 1'
#
loop_
_entity.id
_entity.type
_entity.pdbx_description
1 polymer ?
#
loop_
_entity_poly.entity_id
_entity_poly.type
_entity_poly.pdbx_seq_one_letter_code
_entity_poly.pdbx_strand_id
1 'polypeptide(L)'
;MNQININELLNNALALHHQGKLDDADKIYQLVINGDANNFQANHLHGCILSQKMQFEEAITFLEKAISIEPNNYEANNNLGIAYKNIKNFVNSEKYFKNAISIDSNNYKALFNCANLYIESDKYEEALNYLEKSSNADILFAEAPQRIGEVYQYMFQSDRSLTHLHSSKKYFLLAIERDEKYADAYLMLGMSSLWLGEINEADKLFKKVLNLNHSEKYYIDNNSNKYLSDIKSLSILITHEYEQLTHIDNDTDDIRNPKFTKEYYGLLENLYKKISTNSLVMDDVTEEIKKDIFKILYNKPPKNISRNLLNKENNISSLESKYLNSQPEILVVDNLLSNTALKELQKFCRNANIFKYPYDGGYVAAFLSKGLSNEFILRLSEDLRVTYKNIFKEFRLTQAWIFKYESQKGGTNIHADQASINVNFWITPEEGNLNKDRGGLRIWNKLPPKNSDFDSYNNKDNSPLIRKMLKDNNVDSMVIPYKENRAVIFNSQLFHETDDFDFNESYENRRINITLLYD
;
A
#
# COMPACT_ATOMS: atom_id res chain seq x y z
N MET A 1 15.96 31.26 37.73
CA MET A 1 15.23 30.12 38.33
C MET A 1 16.24 29.32 39.15
N ASN A 2 15.93 28.79 40.35
CA ASN A 2 16.91 27.99 41.12
C ASN A 2 17.05 26.58 40.53
N GLN A 3 18.23 25.94 40.64
CA GLN A 3 18.55 24.66 40.00
C GLN A 3 17.64 23.50 40.44
N ILE A 4 17.18 23.53 41.70
CA ILE A 4 16.21 22.57 42.24
C ILE A 4 14.86 22.64 41.50
N ASN A 5 14.43 23.84 41.10
CA ASN A 5 13.17 24.05 40.37
C ASN A 5 13.29 23.58 38.90
N ILE A 6 14.45 23.79 38.25
CA ILE A 6 14.68 23.31 36.87
C ILE A 6 14.62 21.78 36.79
N ASN A 7 15.24 21.08 37.74
CA ASN A 7 15.22 19.61 37.76
C ASN A 7 13.80 19.06 37.95
N GLU A 8 12.99 19.69 38.81
CA GLU A 8 11.59 19.29 39.02
C GLU A 8 10.75 19.49 37.76
N LEU A 9 10.92 20.63 37.07
CA LEU A 9 10.28 20.90 35.79
C LEU A 9 10.66 19.88 34.72
N LEU A 10 11.95 19.56 34.58
CA LEU A 10 12.44 18.58 33.61
C LEU A 10 11.91 17.17 33.90
N ASN A 11 11.86 16.76 35.16
CA ASN A 11 11.29 15.46 35.53
C ASN A 11 9.79 15.36 35.19
N ASN A 12 9.03 16.44 35.42
CA ASN A 12 7.63 16.51 35.03
C ASN A 12 7.46 16.45 33.50
N ALA A 13 8.26 17.23 32.76
CA ALA A 13 8.24 17.25 31.30
C ALA A 13 8.59 15.87 30.71
N LEU A 14 9.59 15.19 31.27
CA LEU A 14 9.96 13.82 30.88
C LEU A 14 8.81 12.84 31.13
N ALA A 15 8.14 12.93 32.28
CA ALA A 15 6.99 12.08 32.57
C ALA A 15 5.84 12.32 31.58
N LEU A 16 5.56 13.58 31.23
CA LEU A 16 4.56 13.93 30.21
C LEU A 16 4.96 13.44 28.82
N HIS A 17 6.24 13.56 28.46
CA HIS A 17 6.79 13.06 27.21
C HIS A 17 6.61 11.54 27.12
N HIS A 18 6.97 10.79 28.16
CA HIS A 18 6.76 9.34 28.22
C HIS A 18 5.27 8.93 28.21
N GLN A 19 4.37 9.80 28.65
CA GLN A 19 2.92 9.63 28.52
C GLN A 19 2.36 10.02 27.15
N GLY A 20 3.20 10.51 26.23
CA GLY A 20 2.77 11.00 24.91
C GLY A 20 2.09 12.37 24.93
N LYS A 21 2.08 13.07 26.07
CA LYS A 21 1.55 14.44 26.19
C LYS A 21 2.59 15.46 25.74
N LEU A 22 2.94 15.37 24.45
CA LEU A 22 4.08 16.08 23.87
C LEU A 22 3.91 17.59 23.95
N ASP A 23 2.72 18.14 23.70
CA ASP A 23 2.50 19.59 23.77
C ASP A 23 2.67 20.17 25.17
N ASP A 24 2.30 19.42 26.21
CA ASP A 24 2.48 19.87 27.58
C ASP A 24 3.94 19.72 28.04
N ALA A 25 4.61 18.64 27.63
CA ALA A 25 6.05 18.49 27.83
C ALA A 25 6.83 19.62 27.15
N ASP A 26 6.45 19.97 25.91
CA ASP A 26 7.11 20.99 25.09
C ASP A 26 7.05 22.37 25.73
N LYS A 27 5.88 22.77 26.26
CA LYS A 27 5.73 24.04 27.00
C LYS A 27 6.70 24.12 28.18
N ILE A 28 6.92 23.01 28.89
CA ILE A 28 7.83 22.97 30.02
C ILE A 28 9.28 23.04 29.55
N TYR A 29 9.66 22.34 28.48
CA TYR A 29 11.01 22.46 27.91
C TYR A 29 11.31 23.89 27.47
N GLN A 30 10.37 24.56 26.77
CA GLN A 30 10.50 25.96 26.39
C GLN A 30 10.62 26.89 27.62
N LEU A 31 9.86 26.64 28.67
CA LEU A 31 9.96 27.40 29.92
C LEU A 31 11.34 27.23 30.59
N VAL A 32 11.91 26.02 30.57
CA VAL A 32 13.27 25.77 31.05
C VAL A 32 14.29 26.47 30.17
N ILE A 33 14.17 26.41 28.84
CA ILE A 33 15.07 27.12 27.90
C ILE A 33 15.04 28.63 28.12
N ASN A 34 13.86 29.21 28.38
CA ASN A 34 13.71 30.64 28.67
C ASN A 34 14.40 31.05 30.00
N GLY A 35 14.43 30.14 30.97
CA GLY A 35 15.08 30.35 32.27
C GLY A 35 16.58 30.00 32.29
N ASP A 36 17.00 29.09 31.43
CA ASP A 36 18.36 28.58 31.23
C ASP A 36 18.56 28.13 29.78
N ALA A 37 19.01 29.07 28.93
CA ALA A 37 19.19 28.82 27.50
C ALA A 37 20.28 27.78 27.18
N ASN A 38 21.13 27.42 28.16
CA ASN A 38 22.20 26.44 28.01
C ASN A 38 21.83 25.09 28.68
N ASN A 39 20.56 24.85 28.98
CA ASN A 39 20.12 23.57 29.51
C ASN A 39 20.13 22.50 28.42
N PHE A 40 21.04 21.51 28.52
CA PHE A 40 21.16 20.43 27.52
C PHE A 40 19.85 19.67 27.32
N GLN A 41 19.26 19.16 28.40
CA GLN A 41 18.08 18.29 28.37
C GLN A 41 16.88 19.00 27.72
N ALA A 42 16.64 20.26 28.08
CA ALA A 42 15.53 21.02 27.52
C ALA A 42 15.71 21.31 26.03
N ASN A 43 16.91 21.72 25.61
CA ASN A 43 17.23 21.95 24.19
C ASN A 43 17.11 20.66 23.36
N HIS A 44 17.68 19.56 23.86
CA HIS A 44 17.64 18.25 23.18
C HIS A 44 16.21 17.76 22.99
N LEU A 45 15.41 17.73 24.06
CA LEU A 45 14.05 17.19 24.01
C LEU A 45 13.06 18.11 23.29
N HIS A 46 13.23 19.44 23.37
CA HIS A 46 12.46 20.37 22.54
C HIS A 46 12.75 20.14 21.05
N GLY A 47 14.03 20.03 20.68
CA GLY A 47 14.44 19.69 19.31
C GLY A 47 13.90 18.34 18.82
N CYS A 48 13.81 17.33 19.71
CA CYS A 48 13.15 16.06 19.39
C CYS A 48 11.65 16.23 19.11
N ILE A 49 10.93 17.01 19.91
CA ILE A 49 9.49 17.25 19.70
C ILE A 49 9.26 18.00 18.38
N LEU A 50 10.06 19.03 18.08
CA LEU A 50 10.00 19.74 16.80
C LEU A 50 10.23 18.80 15.62
N SER A 51 11.20 17.87 15.73
CA SER A 51 11.42 16.84 14.70
C SER A 51 10.21 15.92 14.53
N GLN A 52 9.56 15.50 15.62
CA GLN A 52 8.34 14.69 15.57
C GLN A 52 7.16 15.46 14.94
N LYS A 53 7.14 16.79 15.07
CA LYS A 53 6.20 17.70 14.40
C LYS A 53 6.59 18.05 12.96
N MET A 54 7.65 17.43 12.42
CA MET A 54 8.20 17.70 11.08
C MET A 54 8.73 19.14 10.89
N GLN A 55 9.00 19.86 11.97
CA GLN A 55 9.62 21.20 11.96
C GLN A 55 11.15 21.06 12.03
N PHE A 56 11.74 20.50 10.98
CA PHE A 56 13.14 20.03 11.01
C PHE A 56 14.17 21.18 11.09
N GLU A 57 13.94 22.31 10.44
CA GLU A 57 14.83 23.47 10.49
C GLU A 57 14.90 24.07 11.90
N GLU A 58 13.74 24.18 12.58
CA GLU A 58 13.68 24.63 13.98
C GLU A 58 14.35 23.61 14.90
N ALA A 59 14.09 22.31 14.69
CA ALA A 59 14.70 21.24 15.45
C ALA A 59 16.24 21.26 15.39
N ILE A 60 16.81 21.51 14.21
CA ILE A 60 18.26 21.65 14.00
C ILE A 60 18.84 22.72 14.94
N THR A 61 18.19 23.87 15.06
CA THR A 61 18.66 24.98 15.90
C THR A 61 18.84 24.56 17.36
N PHE A 62 17.84 23.88 17.93
CA PHE A 62 17.89 23.44 19.33
C PHE A 62 18.78 22.21 19.54
N LEU A 63 18.83 21.29 18.59
CA LEU A 63 19.73 20.13 18.65
C LEU A 63 21.20 20.52 18.51
N GLU A 64 21.54 21.49 17.66
CA GLU A 64 22.88 22.08 17.60
C GLU A 64 23.24 22.77 18.91
N LYS A 65 22.29 23.47 19.53
CA LYS A 65 22.49 24.06 20.85
C LYS A 65 22.78 22.99 21.90
N ALA A 66 22.00 21.91 21.94
CA ALA A 66 22.25 20.77 22.83
C ALA A 66 23.65 20.18 22.62
N ILE A 67 24.06 19.90 21.38
CA ILE A 67 25.38 19.35 21.06
C ILE A 67 26.52 20.33 21.41
N SER A 68 26.30 21.64 21.33
CA SER A 68 27.29 22.63 21.77
C SER A 68 27.55 22.60 23.28
N ILE A 69 26.59 22.09 24.06
CA ILE A 69 26.67 21.96 25.52
C ILE A 69 27.27 20.59 25.89
N GLU A 70 26.74 19.50 25.31
CA GLU A 70 27.23 18.14 25.52
C GLU A 70 27.58 17.47 24.16
N PRO A 71 28.81 17.68 23.64
CA PRO A 71 29.19 17.19 22.31
C PRO A 71 29.29 15.66 22.23
N ASN A 72 29.54 15.00 23.38
CA ASN A 72 29.71 13.54 23.47
C ASN A 72 28.39 12.81 23.81
N ASN A 73 27.25 13.38 23.44
CA ASN A 73 25.96 12.71 23.59
C ASN A 73 25.54 12.04 22.26
N TYR A 74 25.49 10.70 22.24
CA TYR A 74 25.18 9.95 21.02
C TYR A 74 23.73 10.20 20.55
N GLU A 75 22.76 10.35 21.46
CA GLU A 75 21.34 10.55 21.13
C GLU A 75 21.13 11.91 20.47
N ALA A 76 21.74 12.96 21.00
CA ALA A 76 21.67 14.30 20.41
C ALA A 76 22.30 14.32 19.01
N ASN A 77 23.48 13.72 18.83
CA ASN A 77 24.12 13.58 17.52
C ASN A 77 23.23 12.77 16.55
N ASN A 78 22.67 11.64 16.98
CA ASN A 78 21.77 10.85 16.15
C ASN A 78 20.51 11.64 15.74
N ASN A 79 19.87 12.35 16.68
CA ASN A 79 18.66 13.12 16.40
C ASN A 79 18.95 14.31 15.48
N LEU A 80 20.11 14.96 15.62
CA LEU A 80 20.52 16.00 14.67
C LEU A 80 20.78 15.42 13.27
N GLY A 81 21.38 14.23 13.18
CA GLY A 81 21.54 13.48 11.93
C GLY A 81 20.20 13.21 11.24
N ILE A 82 19.17 12.80 12.00
CA ILE A 82 17.80 12.59 11.50
C ILE A 82 17.20 13.90 10.98
N ALA A 83 17.31 15.00 11.72
CA ALA A 83 16.75 16.28 11.30
C ALA A 83 17.39 16.77 9.98
N TYR A 84 18.73 16.67 9.87
CA TYR A 84 19.45 16.98 8.63
C TYR A 84 19.07 16.06 7.45
N LYS A 85 18.81 14.77 7.71
CA LYS A 85 18.36 13.82 6.68
C LYS A 85 17.03 14.27 6.07
N ASN A 86 16.07 14.65 6.91
CA ASN A 86 14.73 15.03 6.47
C ASN A 86 14.70 16.32 5.62
N ILE A 87 15.62 17.26 5.86
CA ILE A 87 15.81 18.44 4.99
C ILE A 87 16.73 18.16 3.78
N LYS A 88 17.04 16.88 3.50
CA LYS A 88 17.90 16.41 2.41
C LYS A 88 19.34 16.96 2.45
N ASN A 89 19.81 17.40 3.61
CA ASN A 89 21.21 17.76 3.82
C ASN A 89 22.00 16.51 4.25
N PHE A 90 22.28 15.65 3.27
CA PHE A 90 22.94 14.36 3.48
C PHE A 90 24.37 14.49 4.02
N VAL A 91 25.08 15.57 3.70
CA VAL A 91 26.45 15.82 4.19
C VAL A 91 26.48 16.01 5.71
N ASN A 92 25.62 16.88 6.25
CA ASN A 92 25.55 17.07 7.70
C ASN A 92 24.93 15.86 8.38
N SER A 93 23.93 15.23 7.76
CA SER A 93 23.33 14.00 8.28
C SER A 93 24.38 12.90 8.50
N GLU A 94 25.22 12.64 7.50
CA GLU A 94 26.30 11.65 7.57
C GLU A 94 27.30 11.98 8.68
N LYS A 95 27.71 13.25 8.79
CA LYS A 95 28.63 13.73 9.83
C LYS A 95 28.08 13.41 11.23
N TYR A 96 26.84 13.78 11.52
CA TYR A 96 26.28 13.62 12.86
C TYR A 96 25.93 12.16 13.19
N PHE A 97 25.52 11.35 12.22
CA PHE A 97 25.40 9.90 12.43
C PHE A 97 26.75 9.24 12.72
N LYS A 98 27.81 9.58 11.97
CA LYS A 98 29.16 9.07 12.24
C LYS A 98 29.68 9.50 13.61
N ASN A 99 29.38 10.73 14.05
CA ASN A 99 29.70 11.17 15.41
C ASN A 99 28.98 10.32 16.46
N ALA A 100 27.66 10.08 16.31
CA ALA A 100 26.91 9.22 17.22
C ALA A 100 27.51 7.80 17.32
N ILE A 101 27.85 7.21 16.17
CA ILE A 101 28.49 5.89 16.09
C ILE A 101 29.90 5.89 16.69
N SER A 102 30.64 7.01 16.61
CA SER A 102 31.97 7.11 17.23
C SER A 102 31.92 7.18 18.76
N ILE A 103 30.82 7.71 19.31
CA ILE A 103 30.56 7.81 20.76
C ILE A 103 30.08 6.47 21.30
N ASP A 104 29.14 5.81 20.60
CA ASP A 104 28.66 4.46 20.92
C ASP A 104 28.63 3.59 19.65
N SER A 105 29.69 2.80 19.47
CA SER A 105 29.89 1.97 18.27
C SER A 105 28.91 0.81 18.16
N ASN A 106 28.24 0.44 19.25
CA ASN A 106 27.26 -0.64 19.30
C ASN A 106 25.82 -0.11 19.38
N ASN A 107 25.60 1.18 19.16
CA ASN A 107 24.26 1.72 19.14
C ASN A 107 23.52 1.31 17.87
N TYR A 108 22.66 0.29 17.97
CA TYR A 108 21.93 -0.23 16.80
C TYR A 108 21.08 0.86 16.10
N LYS A 109 20.48 1.79 16.85
CA LYS A 109 19.67 2.88 16.27
C LYS A 109 20.50 3.83 15.42
N ALA A 110 21.67 4.25 15.91
CA ALA A 110 22.56 5.13 15.15
C ALA A 110 23.11 4.43 13.89
N LEU A 111 23.50 3.16 14.01
CA LEU A 111 23.92 2.33 12.87
C LEU A 111 22.81 2.20 11.83
N PHE A 112 21.59 1.89 12.26
CA PHE A 112 20.41 1.76 11.40
C PHE A 112 20.04 3.07 10.70
N ASN A 113 20.05 4.19 11.41
CA ASN A 113 19.75 5.50 10.81
C ASN A 113 20.80 5.91 9.78
N CYS A 114 22.08 5.66 10.07
CA CYS A 114 23.17 5.87 9.14
C CYS A 114 23.00 4.99 7.88
N ALA A 115 22.64 3.72 8.04
CA ALA A 115 22.32 2.86 6.90
C ALA A 115 21.18 3.41 6.04
N ASN A 116 20.08 3.87 6.65
CA ASN A 116 18.95 4.43 5.90
C ASN A 116 19.34 5.69 5.11
N LEU A 117 20.27 6.51 5.61
CA LEU A 117 20.84 7.62 4.84
C LEU A 117 21.57 7.13 3.59
N TYR A 118 22.37 6.06 3.70
CA TYR A 118 23.06 5.46 2.56
C TYR A 118 22.09 4.85 1.55
N ILE A 119 20.98 4.24 2.00
CA ILE A 119 19.90 3.76 1.12
C ILE A 119 19.30 4.93 0.33
N GLU A 120 18.95 6.04 0.99
CA GLU A 120 18.42 7.24 0.33
C GLU A 120 19.41 7.91 -0.65
N SER A 121 20.69 7.55 -0.54
CA SER A 121 21.77 8.02 -1.42
C SER A 121 22.21 6.97 -2.46
N ASP A 122 21.46 5.87 -2.63
CA ASP A 122 21.77 4.73 -3.51
C ASP A 122 23.13 4.05 -3.25
N LYS A 123 23.67 4.20 -2.04
CA LYS A 123 24.95 3.63 -1.59
C LYS A 123 24.71 2.30 -0.86
N TYR A 124 24.30 1.29 -1.61
CA TYR A 124 23.79 0.02 -1.06
C TYR A 124 24.85 -0.78 -0.28
N GLU A 125 26.12 -0.81 -0.73
CA GLU A 125 27.18 -1.55 -0.03
C GLU A 125 27.48 -0.97 1.36
N GLU A 126 27.57 0.35 1.47
CA GLU A 126 27.72 1.02 2.76
C GLU A 126 26.50 0.78 3.66
N ALA A 127 25.28 0.85 3.10
CA ALA A 127 24.06 0.56 3.83
C ALA A 127 24.07 -0.87 4.41
N LEU A 128 24.43 -1.88 3.60
CA LEU A 128 24.53 -3.27 4.05
C LEU A 128 25.50 -3.41 5.22
N ASN A 129 26.70 -2.83 5.14
CA ASN A 129 27.69 -2.89 6.22
C ASN A 129 27.18 -2.26 7.54
N TYR A 130 26.48 -1.14 7.49
CA TYR A 130 25.91 -0.53 8.70
C TYR A 130 24.69 -1.30 9.24
N LEU A 131 23.85 -1.85 8.37
CA LEU A 131 22.73 -2.70 8.78
C LEU A 131 23.20 -4.01 9.42
N GLU A 132 24.25 -4.65 8.90
CA GLU A 132 24.81 -5.85 9.50
C GLU A 132 25.35 -5.57 10.90
N LYS A 133 26.04 -4.44 11.09
CA LYS A 133 26.46 -3.99 12.42
C LYS A 133 25.26 -3.73 13.33
N SER A 134 24.23 -3.04 12.84
CA SER A 134 22.99 -2.81 13.60
C SER A 134 22.32 -4.13 14.00
N SER A 135 22.27 -5.09 13.09
CA SER A 135 21.65 -6.41 13.28
C SER A 135 22.41 -7.27 14.29
N ASN A 136 23.72 -7.08 14.40
CA ASN A 136 24.58 -7.75 15.39
C ASN A 136 24.57 -7.05 16.76
N ALA A 137 24.42 -5.71 16.77
CA ALA A 137 24.34 -4.92 17.99
C ALA A 137 23.06 -5.19 18.79
N ASP A 138 21.94 -5.45 18.11
CA ASP A 138 20.71 -5.93 18.72
C ASP A 138 20.10 -7.09 17.91
N ILE A 139 20.19 -8.29 18.47
CA ILE A 139 19.66 -9.51 17.85
C ILE A 139 18.13 -9.53 17.84
N LEU A 140 17.46 -8.79 18.72
CA LEU A 140 15.99 -8.74 18.79
C LEU A 140 15.41 -7.70 17.82
N PHE A 141 16.23 -6.81 17.26
CA PHE A 141 15.81 -5.81 16.29
C PHE A 141 15.60 -6.47 14.92
N ALA A 142 14.35 -6.86 14.64
CA ALA A 142 13.94 -7.52 13.41
C ALA A 142 13.93 -6.56 12.20
N GLU A 143 13.81 -5.24 12.42
CA GLU A 143 13.83 -4.26 11.33
C GLU A 143 15.19 -4.21 10.62
N ALA A 144 16.32 -4.47 11.30
CA ALA A 144 17.63 -4.46 10.64
C ALA A 144 17.75 -5.52 9.52
N PRO A 145 17.55 -6.83 9.75
CA PRO A 145 17.58 -7.81 8.67
C PRO A 145 16.47 -7.60 7.62
N GLN A 146 15.30 -7.11 8.01
CA GLN A 146 14.28 -6.69 7.04
C GLN A 146 14.83 -5.66 6.05
N ARG A 147 15.44 -4.59 6.55
CA ARG A 147 16.03 -3.55 5.70
C ARG A 147 17.17 -4.08 4.85
N ILE A 148 17.96 -5.04 5.33
CA ILE A 148 18.96 -5.71 4.50
C ILE A 148 18.29 -6.42 3.32
N GLY A 149 17.18 -7.13 3.60
CA GLY A 149 16.40 -7.81 2.57
C GLY A 149 15.84 -6.86 1.50
N GLU A 150 15.37 -5.68 1.91
CA GLU A 150 14.91 -4.60 1.01
C GLU A 150 16.04 -4.00 0.19
N VAL A 151 17.23 -3.78 0.78
CA VAL A 151 18.41 -3.31 0.01
C VAL A 151 18.75 -4.27 -1.11
N TYR A 152 18.73 -5.57 -0.86
CA TYR A 152 18.90 -6.55 -1.93
C TYR A 152 17.77 -6.51 -2.98
N GLN A 153 16.54 -6.15 -2.62
CA GLN A 153 15.49 -5.91 -3.63
C GLN A 153 15.79 -4.66 -4.48
N TYR A 154 16.31 -3.59 -3.90
CA TYR A 154 16.73 -2.39 -4.67
C TYR A 154 17.90 -2.69 -5.62
N MET A 155 18.87 -3.48 -5.16
CA MET A 155 19.96 -3.96 -6.03
C MET A 155 19.40 -4.82 -7.17
N PHE A 156 18.48 -5.75 -6.89
CA PHE A 156 17.78 -6.52 -7.92
C PHE A 156 17.01 -5.63 -8.90
N GLN A 157 16.33 -4.56 -8.45
CA GLN A 157 15.65 -3.64 -9.36
C GLN A 157 16.62 -2.97 -10.33
N SER A 158 17.86 -2.72 -9.88
CA SER A 158 18.91 -2.07 -10.65
C SER A 158 19.56 -3.00 -11.70
N ASP A 159 19.87 -4.24 -11.34
CA ASP A 159 20.67 -5.15 -12.19
C ASP A 159 19.98 -6.47 -12.60
N ARG A 160 18.80 -6.75 -12.03
CA ARG A 160 17.99 -7.97 -12.20
C ARG A 160 18.70 -9.27 -11.83
N SER A 161 19.71 -9.22 -10.97
CA SER A 161 20.46 -10.38 -10.48
C SER A 161 19.65 -11.21 -9.47
N LEU A 162 19.35 -12.46 -9.83
CA LEU A 162 18.62 -13.39 -8.95
C LEU A 162 19.38 -13.72 -7.65
N THR A 163 20.71 -13.54 -7.62
CA THR A 163 21.52 -13.67 -6.41
C THR A 163 21.07 -12.69 -5.32
N HIS A 164 20.67 -11.48 -5.72
CA HIS A 164 20.12 -10.50 -4.80
C HIS A 164 18.75 -10.94 -4.26
N LEU A 165 17.88 -11.53 -5.07
CA LEU A 165 16.62 -12.10 -4.56
C LEU A 165 16.84 -13.25 -3.57
N HIS A 166 17.83 -14.12 -3.81
CA HIS A 166 18.19 -15.16 -2.85
C HIS A 166 18.73 -14.59 -1.53
N SER A 167 19.54 -13.53 -1.61
CA SER A 167 20.04 -12.82 -0.43
C SER A 167 18.89 -12.12 0.32
N SER A 168 18.01 -11.44 -0.41
CA SER A 168 16.79 -10.83 0.11
C SER A 168 15.94 -11.83 0.91
N LYS A 169 15.65 -13.00 0.34
CA LYS A 169 14.93 -14.07 1.04
C LYS A 169 15.61 -14.50 2.33
N LYS A 170 16.93 -14.70 2.32
CA LYS A 170 17.71 -15.10 3.50
C LYS A 170 17.49 -14.11 4.65
N TYR A 171 17.56 -12.80 4.39
CA TYR A 171 17.43 -11.79 5.43
C TYR A 171 15.98 -11.56 5.87
N PHE A 172 14.99 -11.72 4.99
CA PHE A 172 13.58 -11.72 5.44
C PHE A 172 13.24 -12.93 6.32
N LEU A 173 13.79 -14.11 6.02
CA LEU A 173 13.67 -15.27 6.90
C LEU A 173 14.33 -15.01 8.26
N LEU A 174 15.48 -14.34 8.29
CA LEU A 174 16.12 -13.92 9.55
C LEU A 174 15.29 -12.89 10.32
N ALA A 175 14.63 -11.95 9.64
CA ALA A 175 13.71 -11.01 10.29
C ALA A 175 12.52 -11.73 10.93
N ILE A 176 11.94 -12.72 10.23
CA ILE A 176 10.86 -13.57 10.72
C ILE A 176 11.32 -14.45 11.90
N GLU A 177 12.56 -14.94 11.89
CA GLU A 177 13.13 -15.70 13.00
C GLU A 177 13.22 -14.85 14.28
N ARG A 178 13.49 -13.55 14.13
CA ARG A 178 13.56 -12.59 15.26
C ARG A 178 12.18 -12.17 15.75
N ASP A 179 11.23 -11.99 14.84
CA ASP A 179 9.84 -11.69 15.16
C ASP A 179 8.87 -12.39 14.19
N GLU A 180 8.28 -13.50 14.65
CA GLU A 180 7.31 -14.31 13.89
C GLU A 180 5.99 -13.58 13.58
N LYS A 181 5.76 -12.41 14.19
CA LYS A 181 4.58 -11.56 13.95
C LYS A 181 4.89 -10.39 13.03
N TYR A 182 6.12 -10.29 12.50
CA TYR A 182 6.53 -9.18 11.67
C TYR A 182 5.98 -9.29 10.23
N ALA A 183 4.77 -8.77 10.04
CA ALA A 183 3.99 -8.92 8.82
C ALA A 183 4.69 -8.38 7.56
N ASP A 184 5.45 -7.28 7.69
CA ASP A 184 6.17 -6.67 6.57
C ASP A 184 7.27 -7.59 6.02
N ALA A 185 7.90 -8.41 6.88
CA ALA A 185 8.88 -9.40 6.43
C ALA A 185 8.25 -10.53 5.62
N TYR A 186 7.08 -11.01 6.03
CA TYR A 186 6.31 -11.98 5.23
C TYR A 186 5.86 -11.38 3.90
N LEU A 187 5.46 -10.10 3.88
CA LEU A 187 5.05 -9.42 2.65
C LEU A 187 6.22 -9.34 1.66
N MET A 188 7.36 -8.82 2.10
CA MET A 188 8.53 -8.67 1.24
C MET A 188 9.13 -10.01 0.83
N LEU A 189 9.12 -11.02 1.71
CA LEU A 189 9.47 -12.40 1.35
C LEU A 189 8.54 -12.96 0.27
N GLY A 190 7.23 -12.68 0.37
CA GLY A 190 6.23 -13.07 -0.62
C GLY A 190 6.51 -12.45 -1.99
N MET A 191 6.91 -11.17 -2.02
CA MET A 191 7.32 -10.50 -3.25
C MET A 191 8.60 -11.11 -3.85
N SER A 192 9.65 -11.33 -3.05
CA SER A 192 10.89 -11.98 -3.52
C SER A 192 10.64 -13.40 -4.04
N SER A 193 9.80 -14.18 -3.37
CA SER A 193 9.38 -15.52 -3.84
C SER A 193 8.61 -15.44 -5.15
N LEU A 194 7.69 -14.48 -5.31
CA LEU A 194 6.97 -14.27 -6.56
C LEU A 194 7.94 -13.92 -7.70
N TRP A 195 8.90 -13.03 -7.47
CA TRP A 195 9.88 -12.61 -8.47
C TRP A 195 10.87 -13.71 -8.87
N LEU A 196 11.07 -14.70 -8.01
CA LEU A 196 11.78 -15.95 -8.29
C LEU A 196 10.90 -17.01 -9.00
N GLY A 197 9.61 -16.74 -9.21
CA GLY A 197 8.65 -17.67 -9.83
C GLY A 197 8.06 -18.70 -8.88
N GLU A 198 8.30 -18.57 -7.57
CA GLU A 198 7.83 -19.49 -6.52
C GLU A 198 6.38 -19.18 -6.09
N ILE A 199 5.44 -19.24 -7.03
CA ILE A 199 4.05 -18.76 -6.85
C ILE A 199 3.34 -19.36 -5.63
N ASN A 200 3.49 -20.67 -5.40
CA ASN A 200 2.84 -21.34 -4.27
C ASN A 200 3.38 -20.87 -2.92
N GLU A 201 4.66 -20.51 -2.86
CA GLU A 201 5.26 -19.99 -1.65
C GLU A 201 4.83 -18.54 -1.42
N ALA A 202 4.85 -17.71 -2.47
CA ALA A 202 4.33 -16.34 -2.42
C ALA A 202 2.88 -16.28 -1.92
N ASP A 203 1.99 -17.14 -2.41
CA ASP A 203 0.60 -17.21 -1.95
C ASP A 203 0.48 -17.55 -0.45
N LYS A 204 1.25 -18.53 0.04
CA LYS A 204 1.26 -18.87 1.47
C LYS A 204 1.71 -17.68 2.33
N LEU A 205 2.75 -16.96 1.87
CA LEU A 205 3.30 -15.81 2.57
C LEU A 205 2.30 -14.66 2.60
N PHE A 206 1.65 -14.31 1.50
CA PHE A 206 0.59 -13.30 1.49
C PHE A 206 -0.61 -13.68 2.37
N LYS A 207 -0.99 -14.96 2.42
CA LYS A 207 -2.01 -15.45 3.37
C LYS A 207 -1.56 -15.36 4.83
N LYS A 208 -0.27 -15.54 5.12
CA LYS A 208 0.28 -15.31 6.46
C LYS A 208 0.22 -13.84 6.84
N VAL A 209 0.55 -12.91 5.92
CA VAL A 209 0.39 -11.46 6.13
C VAL A 209 -1.06 -11.12 6.46
N LEU A 210 -2.00 -11.63 5.67
CA LEU A 210 -3.43 -11.45 5.92
C LEU A 210 -3.81 -11.87 7.35
N ASN A 211 -3.40 -13.07 7.77
CA ASN A 211 -3.70 -13.58 9.11
C ASN A 211 -3.09 -12.73 10.24
N LEU A 212 -1.86 -12.24 10.07
CA LEU A 212 -1.19 -11.36 11.05
C LEU A 212 -1.89 -9.99 11.16
N ASN A 213 -2.31 -9.43 10.02
CA ASN A 213 -3.02 -8.15 9.93
C ASN A 213 -4.48 -8.22 10.40
N HIS A 214 -5.01 -9.42 10.63
CA HIS A 214 -6.31 -9.61 11.29
C HIS A 214 -6.20 -9.82 12.81
N SER A 215 -5.02 -9.59 13.41
CA SER A 215 -4.90 -9.50 14.87
C SER A 215 -5.68 -8.30 15.44
N GLU A 216 -6.24 -8.46 16.64
CA GLU A 216 -7.24 -7.54 17.21
C GLU A 216 -6.76 -6.09 17.33
N LYS A 217 -5.53 -5.87 17.77
CA LYS A 217 -4.96 -4.53 17.91
C LYS A 217 -4.68 -3.85 16.55
N TYR A 218 -4.06 -4.58 15.62
CA TYR A 218 -3.76 -4.05 14.29
C TYR A 218 -5.05 -3.70 13.52
N TYR A 219 -6.09 -4.52 13.70
CA TYR A 219 -7.38 -4.35 13.07
C TYR A 219 -8.05 -3.01 13.41
N ILE A 220 -8.11 -2.67 14.71
CA ILE A 220 -8.75 -1.44 15.18
C ILE A 220 -7.99 -0.20 14.66
N ASP A 221 -6.67 -0.19 14.87
CA ASP A 221 -5.85 0.99 14.59
C ASP A 221 -5.70 1.27 13.09
N ASN A 222 -5.60 0.23 12.24
CA ASN A 222 -5.24 0.39 10.82
C ASN A 222 -6.37 0.15 9.82
N ASN A 223 -7.42 -0.60 10.19
CA ASN A 223 -8.53 -0.90 9.29
C ASN A 223 -9.81 -0.17 9.68
N SER A 224 -10.28 -0.30 10.93
CA SER A 224 -11.55 0.31 11.37
C SER A 224 -11.51 1.84 11.23
N ASN A 225 -10.49 2.49 11.81
CA ASN A 225 -10.36 3.95 11.75
C ASN A 225 -10.15 4.50 10.33
N LYS A 226 -9.54 3.70 9.45
CA LYS A 226 -9.22 4.13 8.08
C LYS A 226 -10.39 3.98 7.12
N TYR A 227 -11.12 2.86 7.19
CA TYR A 227 -12.12 2.48 6.19
C TYR A 227 -13.56 2.59 6.69
N LEU A 228 -13.77 2.58 8.01
CA LEU A 228 -15.11 2.57 8.65
C LEU A 228 -15.31 3.74 9.62
N SER A 229 -14.59 4.85 9.41
CA SER A 229 -14.74 6.08 10.17
C SER A 229 -15.87 6.99 9.66
N ASP A 230 -16.39 6.74 8.46
CA ASP A 230 -17.50 7.49 7.88
C ASP A 230 -18.67 6.57 7.48
N ILE A 231 -19.88 7.14 7.54
CA ILE A 231 -21.14 6.42 7.31
C ILE A 231 -21.28 5.92 5.86
N LYS A 232 -20.64 6.58 4.90
CA LYS A 232 -20.76 6.27 3.48
C LYS A 232 -19.97 5.01 3.15
N SER A 233 -18.69 4.96 3.55
CA SER A 233 -17.84 3.78 3.39
C SER A 233 -18.41 2.58 4.13
N LEU A 234 -18.98 2.81 5.31
CA LEU A 234 -19.67 1.77 6.09
C LEU A 234 -20.92 1.23 5.38
N SER A 235 -21.75 2.11 4.82
CA SER A 235 -22.93 1.72 4.05
C SER A 235 -22.55 0.89 2.83
N ILE A 236 -21.52 1.30 2.09
CA ILE A 236 -21.01 0.59 0.91
C ILE A 236 -20.60 -0.84 1.27
N LEU A 237 -19.86 -0.99 2.37
CA LEU A 237 -19.37 -2.31 2.79
C LEU A 237 -20.49 -3.21 3.30
N ILE A 238 -21.43 -2.68 4.10
CA ILE A 238 -22.59 -3.45 4.60
C ILE A 238 -23.47 -3.92 3.44
N THR A 239 -23.79 -3.01 2.50
CA THR A 239 -24.54 -3.33 1.28
C THR A 239 -23.85 -4.44 0.49
N HIS A 240 -22.55 -4.30 0.25
CA HIS A 240 -21.78 -5.32 -0.47
C HIS A 240 -21.80 -6.67 0.25
N GLU A 241 -21.55 -6.67 1.56
CA GLU A 241 -21.49 -7.88 2.38
C GLU A 241 -22.83 -8.60 2.38
N TYR A 242 -23.94 -7.88 2.61
CA TYR A 242 -25.28 -8.46 2.62
C TYR A 242 -25.60 -9.11 1.27
N GLU A 243 -25.47 -8.38 0.16
CA GLU A 243 -25.77 -8.91 -1.17
C GLU A 243 -24.89 -10.10 -1.56
N GLN A 244 -23.60 -10.06 -1.20
CA GLN A 244 -22.70 -11.17 -1.46
C GLN A 244 -23.12 -12.43 -0.70
N LEU A 245 -23.44 -12.29 0.59
CA LEU A 245 -23.87 -13.44 1.38
C LEU A 245 -25.24 -13.97 0.91
N THR A 246 -26.16 -13.09 0.47
CA THR A 246 -27.41 -13.51 -0.16
C THR A 246 -27.15 -14.30 -1.45
N HIS A 247 -26.21 -13.85 -2.30
CA HIS A 247 -25.83 -14.59 -3.51
C HIS A 247 -25.25 -15.97 -3.18
N ILE A 248 -24.37 -16.06 -2.17
CA ILE A 248 -23.78 -17.32 -1.71
C ILE A 248 -24.85 -18.26 -1.13
N ASP A 249 -25.80 -17.74 -0.35
CA ASP A 249 -26.89 -18.51 0.28
C ASP A 249 -27.86 -19.10 -0.76
N ASN A 250 -28.08 -18.39 -1.87
CA ASN A 250 -28.90 -18.86 -2.98
C ASN A 250 -28.25 -20.00 -3.80
N ASP A 251 -27.00 -20.39 -3.48
CA ASP A 251 -26.23 -21.49 -4.09
C ASP A 251 -26.18 -21.46 -5.63
N THR A 252 -26.18 -20.26 -6.22
CA THR A 252 -26.14 -20.07 -7.68
C THR A 252 -24.84 -20.55 -8.33
N ASP A 253 -23.78 -20.69 -7.53
CA ASP A 253 -22.42 -21.05 -7.94
C ASP A 253 -21.94 -22.37 -7.26
N ASP A 254 -22.83 -23.25 -6.81
CA ASP A 254 -22.48 -24.54 -6.16
C ASP A 254 -21.51 -24.39 -4.96
N ILE A 255 -21.69 -23.35 -4.15
CA ILE A 255 -20.82 -23.02 -3.02
C ILE A 255 -21.24 -23.82 -1.80
N ARG A 256 -20.34 -24.69 -1.32
CA ARG A 256 -20.56 -25.50 -0.12
C ARG A 256 -19.82 -24.92 1.08
N ASN A 257 -20.45 -24.99 2.24
CA ASN A 257 -19.89 -24.69 3.56
C ASN A 257 -19.39 -23.23 3.74
N PRO A 258 -20.20 -22.20 3.46
CA PRO A 258 -19.83 -20.85 3.85
C PRO A 258 -19.78 -20.73 5.40
N LYS A 259 -18.87 -19.90 5.93
CA LYS A 259 -18.65 -19.75 7.37
C LYS A 259 -19.35 -18.53 7.96
N PHE A 260 -20.62 -18.32 7.64
CA PHE A 260 -21.43 -17.26 8.27
C PHE A 260 -22.61 -17.86 9.05
N THR A 261 -22.99 -17.20 10.15
CA THR A 261 -24.11 -17.65 10.99
C THR A 261 -25.41 -16.96 10.58
N LYS A 262 -26.54 -17.57 10.94
CA LYS A 262 -27.85 -16.95 10.76
C LYS A 262 -27.97 -15.64 11.52
N GLU A 263 -27.34 -15.52 12.70
CA GLU A 263 -27.35 -14.26 13.46
C GLU A 263 -26.64 -13.15 12.70
N TYR A 264 -25.44 -13.41 12.17
CA TYR A 264 -24.67 -12.42 11.41
C TYR A 264 -25.40 -12.01 10.12
N TYR A 265 -26.01 -12.96 9.41
CA TYR A 265 -26.81 -12.65 8.23
C TYR A 265 -28.03 -11.77 8.57
N GLY A 266 -28.76 -12.09 9.64
CA GLY A 266 -29.90 -11.28 10.09
C GLY A 266 -29.49 -9.89 10.57
N LEU A 267 -28.31 -9.76 11.18
CA LEU A 267 -27.72 -8.47 11.53
C LEU A 267 -27.48 -7.61 10.28
N LEU A 268 -26.81 -8.17 9.27
CA LEU A 268 -26.55 -7.48 8.00
C LEU A 268 -27.85 -7.09 7.29
N GLU A 269 -28.86 -7.97 7.28
CA GLU A 269 -30.17 -7.67 6.70
C GLU A 269 -30.82 -6.44 7.37
N ASN A 270 -30.74 -6.35 8.70
CA ASN A 270 -31.30 -5.21 9.43
C ASN A 270 -30.53 -3.91 9.13
N LEU A 271 -29.20 -3.95 9.07
CA LEU A 271 -28.39 -2.79 8.72
C LEU A 271 -28.64 -2.36 7.27
N TYR A 272 -28.75 -3.32 6.34
CA TYR A 272 -29.10 -3.07 4.95
C TYR A 272 -30.47 -2.37 4.79
N LYS A 273 -31.48 -2.79 5.56
CA LYS A 273 -32.80 -2.11 5.60
C LYS A 273 -32.72 -0.67 6.12
N LYS A 274 -31.83 -0.39 7.08
CA LYS A 274 -31.57 0.99 7.53
C LYS A 274 -30.91 1.83 6.44
N ILE A 275 -29.98 1.24 5.69
CA ILE A 275 -29.35 1.92 4.54
C ILE A 275 -30.39 2.26 3.48
N SER A 276 -31.26 1.31 3.10
CA SER A 276 -32.28 1.53 2.07
C SER A 276 -33.35 2.55 2.46
N THR A 277 -33.55 2.78 3.76
CA THR A 277 -34.44 3.82 4.31
C THR A 277 -33.71 5.10 4.72
N ASN A 278 -32.40 5.20 4.43
CA ASN A 278 -31.52 6.31 4.78
C ASN A 278 -31.55 6.67 6.29
N SER A 279 -31.68 5.65 7.15
CA SER A 279 -31.80 5.78 8.60
C SER A 279 -30.60 5.21 9.37
N LEU A 280 -29.56 4.74 8.67
CA LEU A 280 -28.35 4.21 9.31
C LEU A 280 -27.55 5.35 9.97
N VAL A 281 -27.16 5.17 11.23
CA VAL A 281 -26.24 6.07 11.94
C VAL A 281 -24.99 5.30 12.41
N MET A 282 -23.89 6.01 12.70
CA MET A 282 -22.62 5.37 13.10
C MET A 282 -22.77 4.48 14.34
N ASP A 283 -23.60 4.90 15.30
CA ASP A 283 -23.83 4.17 16.56
C ASP A 283 -24.57 2.84 16.36
N ASP A 284 -25.19 2.62 15.20
CA ASP A 284 -25.80 1.33 14.85
C ASP A 284 -24.76 0.23 14.65
N VAL A 285 -23.49 0.60 14.40
CA VAL A 285 -22.41 -0.31 14.06
C VAL A 285 -21.30 -0.20 15.09
N THR A 286 -21.37 -1.07 16.10
CA THR A 286 -20.36 -1.18 17.15
C THR A 286 -19.00 -1.63 16.58
N GLU A 287 -17.93 -1.43 17.33
CA GLU A 287 -16.60 -1.93 16.93
C GLU A 287 -16.56 -3.45 16.74
N GLU A 288 -17.40 -4.20 17.47
CA GLU A 288 -17.53 -5.65 17.26
C GLU A 288 -18.14 -5.98 15.90
N ILE A 289 -19.18 -5.24 15.48
CA ILE A 289 -19.78 -5.39 14.16
C ILE A 289 -18.77 -5.01 13.08
N LYS A 290 -18.03 -3.91 13.25
CA LYS A 290 -16.95 -3.53 12.33
C LYS A 290 -15.94 -4.67 12.19
N LYS A 291 -15.50 -5.27 13.30
CA LYS A 291 -14.60 -6.42 13.32
C LYS A 291 -15.15 -7.61 12.53
N ASP A 292 -16.44 -7.92 12.71
CA ASP A 292 -17.09 -8.99 11.98
C ASP A 292 -17.16 -8.73 10.47
N ILE A 293 -17.43 -7.50 10.07
CA ILE A 293 -17.48 -7.09 8.67
C ILE A 293 -16.17 -7.39 7.93
N PHE A 294 -15.01 -7.31 8.59
CA PHE A 294 -13.72 -7.63 7.96
C PHE A 294 -13.33 -9.10 7.98
N LYS A 295 -14.08 -9.98 8.65
CA LYS A 295 -13.79 -11.42 8.64
C LYS A 295 -13.97 -11.96 7.22
N ILE A 296 -13.02 -12.78 6.78
CA ILE A 296 -13.12 -13.49 5.51
C ILE A 296 -13.84 -14.81 5.74
N LEU A 297 -15.10 -14.88 5.28
CA LEU A 297 -16.01 -16.01 5.54
C LEU A 297 -15.92 -17.08 4.45
N TYR A 298 -15.45 -16.70 3.26
CA TYR A 298 -15.20 -17.60 2.13
C TYR A 298 -14.11 -17.03 1.22
N ASN A 299 -13.05 -17.78 0.92
CA ASN A 299 -12.00 -17.37 -0.02
C ASN A 299 -11.35 -18.59 -0.68
N LYS A 300 -12.17 -19.43 -1.33
CA LYS A 300 -11.65 -20.56 -2.10
C LYS A 300 -11.12 -20.03 -3.44
N PRO A 301 -9.87 -20.35 -3.82
CA PRO A 301 -9.33 -19.85 -5.08
C PRO A 301 -10.06 -20.45 -6.30
N PRO A 302 -9.97 -19.79 -7.48
CA PRO A 302 -10.45 -20.36 -8.73
C PRO A 302 -9.84 -21.74 -8.98
N LYS A 303 -10.56 -22.64 -9.67
CA LYS A 303 -9.95 -23.94 -10.02
C LYS A 303 -8.83 -23.71 -11.02
N ASN A 304 -7.67 -24.30 -10.75
CA ASN A 304 -6.55 -24.26 -11.69
C ASN A 304 -6.74 -25.35 -12.75
N ILE A 305 -7.20 -24.97 -13.95
CA ILE A 305 -7.57 -25.92 -15.03
C ILE A 305 -6.53 -25.91 -16.17
N SER A 306 -5.66 -24.90 -16.27
CA SER A 306 -4.70 -24.75 -17.37
C SER A 306 -3.34 -24.25 -16.88
N ARG A 307 -2.26 -24.65 -17.56
CA ARG A 307 -0.91 -24.13 -17.31
C ARG A 307 -0.73 -22.66 -17.72
N ASN A 308 -1.55 -22.17 -18.66
CA ASN A 308 -1.58 -20.77 -19.08
C ASN A 308 -3.04 -20.31 -19.17
N LEU A 309 -3.36 -19.21 -18.49
CA LEU A 309 -4.71 -18.69 -18.33
C LEU A 309 -5.18 -17.81 -19.51
N LEU A 310 -4.24 -17.32 -20.32
CA LEU A 310 -4.48 -16.44 -21.46
C LEU A 310 -5.06 -17.19 -22.66
N ASN A 311 -5.79 -16.45 -23.50
CA ASN A 311 -6.33 -16.98 -24.73
C ASN A 311 -5.23 -17.13 -25.80
N LYS A 312 -5.01 -18.38 -26.22
CA LYS A 312 -3.96 -18.79 -27.18
C LYS A 312 -4.22 -18.36 -28.62
N GLU A 313 -5.43 -17.90 -28.94
CA GLU A 313 -5.79 -17.42 -30.28
C GLU A 313 -5.28 -15.99 -30.55
N ASN A 314 -4.84 -15.28 -29.50
CA ASN A 314 -4.25 -13.95 -29.65
C ASN A 314 -2.95 -14.00 -30.45
N ASN A 315 -2.86 -13.17 -31.50
CA ASN A 315 -1.62 -12.99 -32.25
C ASN A 315 -0.65 -12.10 -31.48
N ILE A 316 0.16 -12.72 -30.62
CA ILE A 316 1.08 -12.05 -29.70
C ILE A 316 2.03 -11.11 -30.44
N SER A 317 2.68 -11.57 -31.51
CA SER A 317 3.63 -10.75 -32.28
C SER A 317 2.98 -9.48 -32.84
N SER A 318 1.72 -9.58 -33.30
CA SER A 318 0.95 -8.43 -33.78
C SER A 318 0.59 -7.46 -32.64
N LEU A 319 0.13 -7.98 -31.49
CA LEU A 319 -0.23 -7.18 -30.33
C LEU A 319 0.98 -6.45 -29.72
N GLU A 320 2.10 -7.13 -29.56
CA GLU A 320 3.35 -6.51 -29.10
C GLU A 320 3.83 -5.43 -30.07
N SER A 321 3.76 -5.70 -31.38
CA SER A 321 4.10 -4.70 -32.41
C SER A 321 3.19 -3.48 -32.32
N LYS A 322 1.89 -3.65 -32.03
CA LYS A 322 0.97 -2.52 -31.84
C LYS A 322 1.35 -1.67 -30.63
N TYR A 323 1.65 -2.30 -29.49
CA TYR A 323 2.07 -1.58 -28.28
C TYR A 323 3.38 -0.80 -28.53
N LEU A 324 4.41 -1.48 -29.06
CA LEU A 324 5.73 -0.89 -29.29
C LEU A 324 5.74 0.24 -30.32
N ASN A 325 4.78 0.26 -31.25
CA ASN A 325 4.62 1.32 -32.24
C ASN A 325 3.57 2.38 -31.84
N SER A 326 2.90 2.22 -30.70
CA SER A 326 1.91 3.20 -30.21
C SER A 326 2.58 4.36 -29.48
N GLN A 327 2.02 5.55 -29.62
CA GLN A 327 2.47 6.79 -28.96
C GLN A 327 1.23 7.58 -28.51
N PRO A 328 0.90 7.59 -27.20
CA PRO A 328 1.61 6.92 -26.10
C PRO A 328 1.42 5.39 -26.12
N GLU A 329 2.20 4.66 -25.30
CA GLU A 329 2.15 3.20 -25.26
C GLU A 329 0.83 2.69 -24.64
N ILE A 330 -0.16 2.37 -25.50
CA ILE A 330 -1.49 1.87 -25.10
C ILE A 330 -1.87 0.71 -26.03
N LEU A 331 -2.17 -0.44 -25.45
CA LEU A 331 -2.65 -1.63 -26.15
C LEU A 331 -3.98 -2.09 -25.55
N VAL A 332 -4.99 -2.23 -26.41
CA VAL A 332 -6.26 -2.90 -26.07
C VAL A 332 -6.21 -4.33 -26.57
N VAL A 333 -6.48 -5.29 -25.67
CA VAL A 333 -6.53 -6.72 -25.95
C VAL A 333 -7.93 -7.23 -25.62
N ASP A 334 -8.69 -7.61 -26.65
CA ASP A 334 -9.98 -8.29 -26.49
C ASP A 334 -9.76 -9.79 -26.29
N ASN A 335 -10.63 -10.43 -25.50
CA ASN A 335 -10.55 -11.86 -25.17
C ASN A 335 -9.20 -12.24 -24.54
N LEU A 336 -8.77 -11.50 -23.51
CA LEU A 336 -7.48 -11.71 -22.85
C LEU A 336 -7.35 -13.13 -22.27
N LEU A 337 -8.33 -13.53 -21.46
CA LEU A 337 -8.37 -14.84 -20.80
C LEU A 337 -9.02 -15.88 -21.70
N SER A 338 -8.61 -17.14 -21.54
CA SER A 338 -9.40 -18.25 -22.09
C SER A 338 -10.81 -18.27 -21.45
N ASN A 339 -11.82 -18.74 -22.20
CA ASN A 339 -13.21 -18.79 -21.71
C ASN A 339 -13.34 -19.53 -20.37
N THR A 340 -12.57 -20.61 -20.18
CA THR A 340 -12.54 -21.36 -18.92
C THR A 340 -11.96 -20.54 -17.78
N ALA A 341 -10.83 -19.84 -18.01
CA ALA A 341 -10.21 -19.00 -17.00
C ALA A 341 -11.10 -17.81 -16.62
N LEU A 342 -11.75 -17.17 -17.60
CA LEU A 342 -12.72 -16.09 -17.36
C LEU A 342 -13.86 -16.56 -16.45
N LYS A 343 -14.49 -17.69 -16.76
CA LYS A 343 -15.61 -18.24 -15.97
C LYS A 343 -15.22 -18.57 -14.52
N GLU A 344 -14.06 -19.18 -14.32
CA GLU A 344 -13.55 -19.48 -12.98
C GLU A 344 -13.23 -18.20 -12.19
N LEU A 345 -12.65 -17.19 -12.86
CA LEU A 345 -12.36 -15.90 -12.23
C LEU A 345 -13.63 -15.13 -11.87
N GLN A 346 -14.64 -15.12 -12.76
CA GLN A 346 -15.94 -14.52 -12.50
C GLN A 346 -16.63 -15.17 -11.31
N LYS A 347 -16.66 -16.51 -11.27
CA LYS A 347 -17.18 -17.29 -10.14
C LYS A 347 -16.44 -16.97 -8.85
N PHE A 348 -15.10 -16.91 -8.89
CA PHE A 348 -14.33 -16.49 -7.73
C PHE A 348 -14.72 -15.09 -7.26
N CYS A 349 -14.78 -14.09 -8.14
CA CYS A 349 -15.05 -12.71 -7.75
C CYS A 349 -16.51 -12.47 -7.29
N ARG A 350 -17.46 -13.33 -7.66
CA ARG A 350 -18.80 -13.31 -7.07
C ARG A 350 -18.85 -13.89 -5.66
N ASN A 351 -17.98 -14.84 -5.32
CA ASN A 351 -18.11 -15.61 -4.07
C ASN A 351 -17.01 -15.33 -3.04
N ALA A 352 -15.85 -14.83 -3.47
CA ALA A 352 -14.75 -14.53 -2.57
C ALA A 352 -15.09 -13.33 -1.68
N ASN A 353 -15.24 -13.60 -0.38
CA ASN A 353 -15.51 -12.63 0.66
C ASN A 353 -14.22 -11.89 1.09
N ILE A 354 -13.57 -11.27 0.10
CA ILE A 354 -12.29 -10.57 0.23
C ILE A 354 -12.41 -9.05 0.03
N PHE A 355 -13.54 -8.60 -0.51
CA PHE A 355 -13.82 -7.20 -0.83
C PHE A 355 -14.21 -6.43 0.44
N LYS A 356 -13.22 -6.20 1.31
CA LYS A 356 -13.41 -5.67 2.67
C LYS A 356 -13.02 -4.20 2.83
N TYR A 357 -12.49 -3.58 1.79
CA TYR A 357 -11.87 -2.25 1.86
C TYR A 357 -12.69 -1.25 1.03
N PRO A 358 -13.72 -0.62 1.63
CA PRO A 358 -14.58 0.33 0.93
C PRO A 358 -13.86 1.64 0.64
N TYR A 359 -14.30 2.29 -0.42
CA TYR A 359 -13.93 3.63 -0.80
C TYR A 359 -15.19 4.48 -0.92
N ASP A 360 -15.11 5.73 -0.47
CA ASP A 360 -16.22 6.68 -0.52
C ASP A 360 -16.75 6.92 -1.95
N GLY A 361 -15.99 6.55 -2.98
CA GLY A 361 -16.37 6.51 -4.39
C GLY A 361 -17.40 5.44 -4.76
N GLY A 362 -17.81 4.56 -3.81
CA GLY A 362 -18.81 3.52 -4.05
C GLY A 362 -18.27 2.25 -4.68
N TYR A 363 -17.16 1.77 -4.15
CA TYR A 363 -16.60 0.49 -4.51
C TYR A 363 -15.89 -0.11 -3.32
N VAL A 364 -15.72 -1.43 -3.36
CA VAL A 364 -14.98 -2.21 -2.39
C VAL A 364 -13.77 -2.84 -3.07
N ALA A 365 -12.67 -2.95 -2.34
CA ALA A 365 -11.40 -3.43 -2.85
C ALA A 365 -10.89 -4.68 -2.15
N ALA A 366 -9.96 -5.37 -2.81
CA ALA A 366 -9.02 -6.32 -2.20
C ALA A 366 -7.62 -6.17 -2.85
N PHE A 367 -6.57 -6.53 -2.11
CA PHE A 367 -5.16 -6.41 -2.53
C PHE A 367 -4.41 -7.73 -2.27
N LEU A 368 -3.21 -7.91 -2.83
CA LEU A 368 -2.42 -9.16 -2.68
C LEU A 368 -2.37 -9.67 -1.24
N SER A 369 -1.88 -8.85 -0.31
CA SER A 369 -1.79 -9.17 1.12
C SER A 369 -3.09 -9.00 1.91
N LYS A 370 -4.16 -8.58 1.22
CA LYS A 370 -5.48 -8.25 1.77
C LYS A 370 -6.57 -9.10 1.10
N GLY A 371 -6.29 -10.39 0.93
CA GLY A 371 -7.25 -11.42 0.51
C GLY A 371 -7.24 -11.78 -0.98
N LEU A 372 -6.66 -10.95 -1.86
CA LEU A 372 -6.64 -11.23 -3.31
C LEU A 372 -5.69 -12.36 -3.69
N SER A 373 -4.57 -12.54 -2.97
CA SER A 373 -3.55 -13.51 -3.39
C SER A 373 -4.11 -14.93 -3.45
N ASN A 374 -3.85 -15.57 -4.58
CA ASN A 374 -4.01 -17.00 -4.79
C ASN A 374 -3.19 -17.42 -6.01
N GLU A 375 -3.00 -18.73 -6.17
CA GLU A 375 -2.24 -19.28 -7.30
C GLU A 375 -2.75 -18.78 -8.66
N PHE A 376 -4.07 -18.62 -8.86
CA PHE A 376 -4.62 -18.16 -10.14
C PHE A 376 -4.21 -16.73 -10.47
N ILE A 377 -4.36 -15.78 -9.54
CA ILE A 377 -3.99 -14.36 -9.77
C ILE A 377 -2.48 -14.22 -9.97
N LEU A 378 -1.68 -14.90 -9.15
CA LEU A 378 -0.22 -14.85 -9.26
C LEU A 378 0.28 -15.53 -10.55
N ARG A 379 -0.36 -16.64 -10.96
CA ARG A 379 -0.08 -17.31 -12.25
C ARG A 379 -0.46 -16.43 -13.42
N LEU A 380 -1.62 -15.77 -13.39
CA LEU A 380 -2.05 -14.86 -14.44
C LEU A 380 -1.03 -13.76 -14.67
N SER A 381 -0.48 -13.20 -13.59
CA SER A 381 0.59 -12.21 -13.68
C SER A 381 1.82 -12.73 -14.43
N GLU A 382 2.27 -13.94 -14.11
CA GLU A 382 3.42 -14.55 -14.79
C GLU A 382 3.10 -14.94 -16.24
N ASP A 383 1.90 -15.43 -16.51
CA ASP A 383 1.45 -15.75 -17.88
C ASP A 383 1.47 -14.49 -18.76
N LEU A 384 1.03 -13.34 -18.24
CA LEU A 384 1.12 -12.04 -18.94
C LEU A 384 2.57 -11.70 -19.27
N ARG A 385 3.45 -11.72 -18.26
CA ARG A 385 4.86 -11.35 -18.40
C ARG A 385 5.59 -12.22 -19.42
N VAL A 386 5.38 -13.54 -19.34
CA VAL A 386 6.05 -14.50 -20.23
C VAL A 386 5.46 -14.48 -21.65
N THR A 387 4.16 -14.25 -21.78
CA THR A 387 3.48 -14.23 -23.10
C THR A 387 3.80 -12.94 -23.86
N TYR A 388 3.69 -11.77 -23.21
CA TYR A 388 3.96 -10.46 -23.81
C TYR A 388 5.36 -9.95 -23.46
N LYS A 389 6.37 -10.82 -23.61
CA LYS A 389 7.75 -10.59 -23.15
C LYS A 389 8.41 -9.31 -23.69
N ASN A 390 8.04 -8.85 -24.89
CA ASN A 390 8.62 -7.64 -25.47
C ASN A 390 8.00 -6.36 -24.87
N ILE A 391 6.80 -6.47 -24.29
CA ILE A 391 6.15 -5.42 -23.51
C ILE A 391 6.71 -5.41 -22.09
N PHE A 392 6.61 -6.55 -21.38
CA PHE A 392 6.98 -6.62 -19.96
C PHE A 392 8.47 -6.71 -19.70
N LYS A 393 9.28 -7.18 -20.67
CA LYS A 393 10.74 -7.29 -20.53
C LYS A 393 11.12 -8.01 -19.23
N GLU A 394 11.86 -7.32 -18.36
CA GLU A 394 12.27 -7.80 -17.04
C GLU A 394 11.40 -7.30 -15.89
N PHE A 395 10.35 -6.52 -16.17
CA PHE A 395 9.47 -6.00 -15.13
C PHE A 395 8.72 -7.12 -14.43
N ARG A 396 8.56 -6.98 -13.12
CA ARG A 396 7.89 -7.95 -12.25
C ARG A 396 6.69 -7.29 -11.59
N LEU A 397 5.70 -8.10 -11.20
CA LEU A 397 4.53 -7.59 -10.49
C LEU A 397 4.96 -6.94 -9.18
N THR A 398 4.61 -5.68 -8.98
CA THR A 398 4.89 -4.95 -7.74
C THR A 398 3.62 -4.74 -6.92
N GLN A 399 2.47 -4.57 -7.58
CA GLN A 399 1.18 -4.39 -6.92
C GLN A 399 0.05 -5.02 -7.73
N ALA A 400 -0.99 -5.46 -7.03
CA ALA A 400 -2.25 -5.87 -7.65
C ALA A 400 -3.43 -5.59 -6.73
N TRP A 401 -4.52 -5.13 -7.34
CA TRP A 401 -5.79 -4.95 -6.66
C TRP A 401 -6.97 -5.29 -7.56
N ILE A 402 -8.11 -5.51 -6.91
CA ILE A 402 -9.39 -5.72 -7.57
C ILE A 402 -10.42 -4.79 -6.93
N PHE A 403 -11.21 -4.12 -7.76
CA PHE A 403 -12.33 -3.28 -7.32
C PHE A 403 -13.65 -3.85 -7.83
N LYS A 404 -14.65 -3.87 -6.95
CA LYS A 404 -16.04 -4.17 -7.30
C LYS A 404 -16.90 -2.95 -6.97
N TYR A 405 -17.55 -2.41 -7.99
CA TYR A 405 -18.27 -1.15 -7.92
C TYR A 405 -19.74 -1.37 -7.59
N GLU A 406 -20.37 -0.35 -7.02
CA GLU A 406 -21.83 -0.19 -7.09
C GLU A 406 -22.24 0.11 -8.54
N SER A 407 -23.52 -0.03 -8.87
CA SER A 407 -23.93 -0.10 -10.28
C SER A 407 -23.99 1.24 -11.02
N GLN A 408 -24.20 2.36 -10.33
CA GLN A 408 -24.31 3.68 -10.96
C GLN A 408 -23.51 4.75 -10.22
N LYS A 409 -22.29 5.06 -10.69
CA LYS A 409 -21.48 6.17 -10.17
C LYS A 409 -20.55 6.77 -11.23
N GLY A 410 -20.09 7.98 -10.93
CA GLY A 410 -19.00 8.60 -11.66
C GLY A 410 -17.72 7.78 -11.52
N GLY A 411 -16.83 7.95 -12.49
CA GLY A 411 -15.52 7.32 -12.53
C GLY A 411 -14.63 7.52 -11.28
N THR A 412 -13.44 6.94 -11.30
CA THR A 412 -12.43 7.25 -10.28
C THR A 412 -11.88 8.67 -10.48
N ASN A 413 -11.14 9.20 -9.52
CA ASN A 413 -10.35 10.41 -9.73
C ASN A 413 -9.29 10.18 -10.83
N ILE A 414 -8.93 11.26 -11.53
CA ILE A 414 -7.74 11.30 -12.40
C ILE A 414 -6.50 11.11 -11.51
N HIS A 415 -5.67 10.14 -11.88
CA HIS A 415 -4.42 9.81 -11.19
C HIS A 415 -3.39 9.23 -12.18
N ALA A 416 -2.20 8.92 -11.68
CA ALA A 416 -1.15 8.19 -12.39
C ALA A 416 -0.39 7.32 -11.39
N ASP A 417 0.07 6.15 -11.82
CA ASP A 417 0.77 5.20 -10.95
C ASP A 417 2.29 5.26 -11.19
N GLN A 418 3.09 4.95 -10.18
CA GLN A 418 4.57 4.98 -10.25
C GLN A 418 5.21 3.71 -10.84
N ALA A 419 4.46 2.86 -11.55
CA ALA A 419 4.99 1.66 -12.19
C ALA A 419 5.40 1.91 -13.66
N SER A 420 6.08 0.94 -14.27
CA SER A 420 6.39 1.00 -15.70
C SER A 420 5.18 0.59 -16.55
N ILE A 421 4.46 -0.47 -16.16
CA ILE A 421 3.32 -1.00 -16.92
C ILE A 421 2.12 -1.19 -16.02
N ASN A 422 0.96 -0.74 -16.52
CA ASN A 422 -0.35 -1.00 -15.94
C ASN A 422 -1.14 -1.96 -16.83
N VAL A 423 -1.72 -3.00 -16.22
CA VAL A 423 -2.72 -3.87 -16.85
C VAL A 423 -4.04 -3.69 -16.13
N ASN A 424 -5.03 -3.08 -16.78
CA ASN A 424 -6.41 -3.02 -16.31
C ASN A 424 -7.28 -3.96 -17.15
N PHE A 425 -8.07 -4.83 -16.53
CA PHE A 425 -9.00 -5.68 -17.28
C PHE A 425 -10.31 -5.94 -16.55
N TRP A 426 -11.33 -6.23 -17.35
CA TRP A 426 -12.72 -6.34 -16.90
C TRP A 426 -13.29 -7.73 -17.09
N ILE A 427 -14.08 -8.18 -16.12
CA ILE A 427 -14.61 -9.54 -16.11
C ILE A 427 -16.13 -9.63 -15.98
N THR A 428 -16.84 -8.53 -15.71
CA THR A 428 -18.31 -8.57 -15.61
C THR A 428 -18.92 -8.79 -17.01
N PRO A 429 -19.99 -9.60 -17.15
CA PRO A 429 -20.68 -9.75 -18.43
C PRO A 429 -21.05 -8.41 -19.05
N GLU A 430 -20.82 -8.26 -20.36
CA GLU A 430 -21.01 -6.97 -21.05
C GLU A 430 -22.48 -6.58 -21.17
N GLU A 431 -23.39 -7.56 -21.09
CA GLU A 431 -24.84 -7.35 -21.03
C GLU A 431 -25.26 -6.58 -19.77
N GLY A 432 -24.44 -6.61 -18.73
CA GLY A 432 -24.65 -5.82 -17.51
C GLY A 432 -24.40 -4.33 -17.70
N ASN A 433 -23.63 -3.92 -18.72
CA ASN A 433 -23.35 -2.50 -19.00
C ASN A 433 -24.48 -1.90 -19.84
N LEU A 434 -25.21 -0.96 -19.27
CA LEU A 434 -26.34 -0.27 -19.90
C LEU A 434 -25.88 0.83 -20.87
N ASN A 435 -24.61 1.27 -20.76
CA ASN A 435 -23.99 2.24 -21.68
C ASN A 435 -22.72 1.69 -22.32
N LYS A 436 -22.89 1.12 -23.52
CA LYS A 436 -21.81 0.43 -24.27
C LYS A 436 -20.65 1.32 -24.71
N ASP A 437 -20.84 2.64 -24.73
CA ASP A 437 -19.81 3.59 -25.15
C ASP A 437 -18.90 4.02 -23.98
N ARG A 438 -19.18 3.56 -22.75
CA ARG A 438 -18.53 4.00 -21.52
C ARG A 438 -18.18 2.84 -20.57
N GLY A 439 -17.79 3.20 -19.36
CA GLY A 439 -17.52 2.30 -18.23
C GLY A 439 -16.19 1.56 -18.26
N GLY A 440 -15.34 1.84 -19.25
CA GLY A 440 -13.99 1.32 -19.32
C GLY A 440 -12.99 2.25 -18.66
N LEU A 441 -12.06 2.78 -19.45
CA LEU A 441 -10.93 3.59 -18.98
C LEU A 441 -10.74 4.80 -19.88
N ARG A 442 -10.34 5.92 -19.30
CA ARG A 442 -9.88 7.10 -20.02
C ARG A 442 -8.41 7.34 -19.71
N ILE A 443 -7.58 7.48 -20.74
CA ILE A 443 -6.14 7.73 -20.60
C ILE A 443 -5.80 9.00 -21.37
N TRP A 444 -5.08 9.93 -20.73
CA TRP A 444 -4.55 11.14 -21.37
C TRP A 444 -3.11 10.93 -21.80
N ASN A 445 -2.75 11.51 -22.96
CA ASN A 445 -1.36 11.56 -23.42
C ASN A 445 -0.57 12.62 -22.65
N LYS A 446 -0.44 12.43 -21.34
CA LYS A 446 0.25 13.36 -20.44
C LYS A 446 0.74 12.64 -19.20
N LEU A 447 2.03 12.83 -18.92
CA LEU A 447 2.67 12.42 -17.68
C LEU A 447 2.53 13.53 -16.61
N PRO A 448 2.54 13.17 -15.31
CA PRO A 448 2.71 14.13 -14.23
C PRO A 448 3.97 15.00 -14.41
N PRO A 449 3.97 16.24 -13.87
CA PRO A 449 5.17 17.07 -13.87
C PRO A 449 6.36 16.37 -13.20
N LYS A 450 7.57 16.48 -13.77
CA LYS A 450 8.75 15.74 -13.26
C LYS A 450 9.10 15.99 -11.78
N ASN A 451 8.72 17.13 -11.23
CA ASN A 451 9.05 17.53 -9.86
C ASN A 451 7.85 17.47 -8.90
N SER A 452 6.72 16.92 -9.35
CA SER A 452 5.53 16.78 -8.51
C SER A 452 5.65 15.52 -7.65
N ASP A 453 5.37 15.62 -6.36
CA ASP A 453 5.27 14.44 -5.49
C ASP A 453 4.05 13.58 -5.86
N PHE A 454 4.04 12.32 -5.43
CA PHE A 454 2.98 11.36 -5.74
C PHE A 454 1.59 11.85 -5.30
N ASP A 455 1.50 12.47 -4.12
CA ASP A 455 0.26 12.91 -3.51
C ASP A 455 -0.37 14.08 -4.28
N SER A 456 0.45 14.94 -4.90
CA SER A 456 -0.01 16.07 -5.71
C SER A 456 -0.92 15.65 -6.87
N TYR A 457 -0.77 14.41 -7.36
CA TYR A 457 -1.58 13.87 -8.46
C TYR A 457 -2.41 12.63 -8.12
N ASN A 458 -2.26 12.04 -6.94
CA ASN A 458 -3.10 10.93 -6.48
C ASN A 458 -4.13 11.32 -5.41
N ASN A 459 -3.99 12.49 -4.79
CA ASN A 459 -5.02 12.99 -3.88
C ASN A 459 -6.29 13.37 -4.67
N LYS A 460 -7.43 12.83 -4.22
CA LYS A 460 -8.76 13.10 -4.78
C LYS A 460 -9.07 14.60 -4.89
N ASP A 461 -8.63 15.40 -3.91
CA ASP A 461 -8.88 16.85 -3.86
C ASP A 461 -8.19 17.61 -5.01
N ASN A 462 -7.11 17.04 -5.56
CA ASN A 462 -6.37 17.63 -6.68
C ASN A 462 -6.95 17.26 -8.05
N SER A 463 -7.84 16.26 -8.13
CA SER A 463 -8.38 15.78 -9.40
C SER A 463 -9.08 16.85 -10.25
N PRO A 464 -9.89 17.78 -9.67
CA PRO A 464 -10.48 18.89 -10.43
C PRO A 464 -9.43 19.82 -11.05
N LEU A 465 -8.31 20.06 -10.35
CA LEU A 465 -7.20 20.87 -10.84
C LEU A 465 -6.50 20.19 -12.03
N ILE A 466 -6.26 18.89 -11.92
CA ILE A 466 -5.66 18.08 -13.00
C ILE A 466 -6.59 18.08 -14.22
N ARG A 467 -7.90 17.85 -14.03
CA ARG A 467 -8.89 17.88 -15.12
C ARG A 467 -8.89 19.24 -15.82
N LYS A 468 -8.85 20.33 -15.06
CA LYS A 468 -8.73 21.68 -15.59
C LYS A 468 -7.43 21.86 -16.38
N MET A 469 -6.29 21.44 -15.84
CA MET A 469 -5.00 21.49 -16.54
C MET A 469 -5.04 20.73 -17.86
N LEU A 470 -5.56 19.50 -17.88
CA LEU A 470 -5.65 18.68 -19.09
C LEU A 470 -6.53 19.35 -20.15
N LYS A 471 -7.66 19.94 -19.72
CA LYS A 471 -8.58 20.68 -20.61
C LYS A 471 -7.97 21.98 -21.14
N ASP A 472 -7.40 22.82 -20.26
CA ASP A 472 -6.83 24.12 -20.63
C ASP A 472 -5.65 23.97 -21.59
N ASN A 473 -4.93 22.85 -21.51
CA ASN A 473 -3.83 22.50 -22.42
C ASN A 473 -4.26 21.68 -23.64
N ASN A 474 -5.57 21.43 -23.84
CA ASN A 474 -6.12 20.60 -24.91
C ASN A 474 -5.40 19.24 -25.06
N VAL A 475 -5.14 18.57 -23.92
CA VAL A 475 -4.47 17.28 -23.92
C VAL A 475 -5.38 16.20 -24.49
N ASP A 476 -4.89 15.51 -25.52
CA ASP A 476 -5.59 14.39 -26.14
C ASP A 476 -5.82 13.25 -25.14
N SER A 477 -7.02 12.65 -25.21
CA SER A 477 -7.39 11.50 -24.40
C SER A 477 -7.98 10.38 -25.25
N MET A 478 -7.66 9.14 -24.91
CA MET A 478 -8.28 7.95 -25.44
C MET A 478 -9.32 7.43 -24.46
N VAL A 479 -10.57 7.28 -24.90
CA VAL A 479 -11.62 6.59 -24.14
C VAL A 479 -11.72 5.16 -24.67
N ILE A 480 -11.48 4.20 -23.80
CA ILE A 480 -11.62 2.77 -24.09
C ILE A 480 -12.90 2.31 -23.42
N PRO A 481 -13.96 1.96 -24.18
CA PRO A 481 -15.22 1.52 -23.60
C PRO A 481 -15.07 0.15 -22.94
N TYR A 482 -15.93 -0.10 -21.97
CA TYR A 482 -16.01 -1.39 -21.29
C TYR A 482 -16.29 -2.52 -22.28
N LYS A 483 -15.65 -3.67 -22.05
CA LYS A 483 -16.03 -4.93 -22.68
C LYS A 483 -15.60 -6.08 -21.78
N GLU A 484 -16.44 -7.11 -21.66
CA GLU A 484 -16.08 -8.33 -20.93
C GLU A 484 -14.79 -8.93 -21.52
N ASN A 485 -13.87 -9.36 -20.65
CA ASN A 485 -12.61 -9.99 -21.03
C ASN A 485 -11.70 -9.13 -21.91
N ARG A 486 -11.87 -7.80 -21.86
CA ARG A 486 -10.95 -6.82 -22.45
C ARG A 486 -9.94 -6.37 -21.41
N ALA A 487 -8.70 -6.24 -21.85
CA ALA A 487 -7.62 -5.66 -21.08
C ALA A 487 -7.03 -4.44 -21.80
N VAL A 488 -6.51 -3.51 -21.00
CA VAL A 488 -5.71 -2.37 -21.44
C VAL A 488 -4.34 -2.49 -20.79
N ILE A 489 -3.31 -2.62 -21.63
CA ILE A 489 -1.91 -2.63 -21.21
C ILE A 489 -1.31 -1.29 -21.64
N PHE A 490 -0.85 -0.48 -20.69
CA PHE A 490 -0.40 0.88 -20.98
C PHE A 490 0.74 1.35 -20.08
N ASN A 491 1.39 2.44 -20.47
CA ASN A 491 2.36 3.15 -19.64
C ASN A 491 1.67 3.69 -18.37
N SER A 492 2.03 3.12 -17.22
CA SER A 492 1.38 3.36 -15.93
C SER A 492 1.42 4.82 -15.47
N GLN A 493 2.41 5.57 -15.95
CA GLN A 493 2.68 6.94 -15.55
C GLN A 493 1.80 7.96 -16.28
N LEU A 494 1.01 7.54 -17.27
CA LEU A 494 0.03 8.42 -17.91
C LEU A 494 -1.12 8.74 -16.96
N PHE A 495 -1.61 9.97 -17.03
CA PHE A 495 -2.87 10.31 -16.37
C PHE A 495 -4.00 9.43 -16.89
N HIS A 496 -4.78 8.87 -15.98
CA HIS A 496 -5.92 8.01 -16.31
C HIS A 496 -7.00 8.04 -15.23
N GLU A 497 -8.20 7.61 -15.61
CA GLU A 497 -9.33 7.38 -14.70
C GLU A 497 -10.21 6.25 -15.22
N THR A 498 -10.94 5.58 -14.32
CA THR A 498 -12.13 4.81 -14.70
C THR A 498 -13.15 5.81 -15.26
N ASP A 499 -13.69 5.55 -16.45
CA ASP A 499 -14.73 6.41 -17.04
C ASP A 499 -16.05 6.25 -16.28
N ASP A 500 -16.99 7.18 -16.47
CA ASP A 500 -18.34 7.02 -15.93
C ASP A 500 -18.95 5.70 -16.39
N PHE A 501 -19.69 5.02 -15.51
CA PHE A 501 -20.28 3.71 -15.81
C PHE A 501 -21.74 3.65 -15.37
N ASP A 502 -22.51 2.82 -16.08
CA ASP A 502 -23.92 2.55 -15.80
C ASP A 502 -24.17 1.06 -16.00
N PHE A 503 -24.20 0.32 -14.90
CA PHE A 503 -24.43 -1.11 -14.89
C PHE A 503 -25.78 -1.44 -14.26
N ASN A 504 -26.31 -2.63 -14.54
CA ASN A 504 -27.50 -3.14 -13.89
C ASN A 504 -27.28 -3.26 -12.36
N GLU A 505 -28.30 -2.91 -11.56
CA GLU A 505 -28.26 -2.90 -10.09
C GLU A 505 -28.13 -4.28 -9.41
N SER A 506 -28.04 -5.38 -10.18
CA SER A 506 -27.84 -6.71 -9.59
C SER A 506 -26.39 -6.97 -9.15
N TYR A 507 -26.22 -7.76 -8.09
CA TYR A 507 -24.92 -8.12 -7.52
C TYR A 507 -23.94 -8.75 -8.53
N GLU A 508 -24.46 -9.54 -9.47
CA GLU A 508 -23.71 -10.24 -10.52
C GLU A 508 -23.25 -9.31 -11.64
N ASN A 509 -23.99 -8.23 -11.87
CA ASN A 509 -23.72 -7.25 -12.93
C ASN A 509 -22.90 -6.06 -12.45
N ARG A 510 -22.52 -6.02 -11.17
CA ARG A 510 -21.59 -5.02 -10.66
C ARG A 510 -20.27 -5.07 -11.44
N ARG A 511 -19.79 -3.91 -11.89
CA ARG A 511 -18.51 -3.79 -12.60
C ARG A 511 -17.37 -4.30 -11.72
N ILE A 512 -16.52 -5.16 -12.26
CA ILE A 512 -15.31 -5.65 -11.61
C ILE A 512 -14.11 -5.32 -12.49
N ASN A 513 -13.14 -4.65 -11.88
CA ASN A 513 -11.89 -4.24 -12.51
C ASN A 513 -10.71 -4.82 -11.73
N ILE A 514 -9.79 -5.45 -12.44
CA ILE A 514 -8.54 -5.96 -11.88
C ILE A 514 -7.39 -5.14 -12.45
N THR A 515 -6.51 -4.69 -11.58
CA THR A 515 -5.33 -3.91 -11.94
C THR A 515 -4.07 -4.61 -11.46
N LEU A 516 -3.09 -4.75 -12.35
CA LEU A 516 -1.77 -5.31 -12.10
C LEU A 516 -0.70 -4.29 -12.51
N LEU A 517 0.23 -3.97 -11.62
CA LEU A 517 1.33 -3.04 -11.86
C LEU A 517 2.66 -3.77 -11.91
N TYR A 518 3.51 -3.39 -12.87
CA TYR A 518 4.81 -4.03 -13.10
C TYR A 518 5.95 -3.02 -13.19
N ASP A 519 7.07 -3.36 -12.56
CA ASP A 519 8.31 -2.56 -12.56
C ASP A 519 9.60 -3.38 -12.35
#